data_AF-A0A7X2PTG2-F1
#
_entry.id   AF-A0A7X2PTG2-F1
#
_cell.length_a   1.000
_cell.length_b   1.000
_cell.length_c   1.000
_cell.angle_alpha   90.00
_cell.angle_beta   90.00
_cell.angle_gamma   90.00
#
_symmetry.space_group_name_H-M   'P 1'
#
loop_
_entity.id
_entity.type
_entity.pdbx_description
1 polymer ?
#
loop_
_entity_poly.entity_id
_entity_poly.type
_entity_poly.pdbx_seq_one_letter_code
_entity_poly.pdbx_strand_id
1 'polypeptide(L)'
;MRVIAASVAGLAFLAALTWFATTQPVLPQFSRSTPPAVDPERLRLHVETLSTTFMPRDWRHIENLDRAAAYISRQLMEAGATVSEQPYQMQARNQNQGRTYRNVTGTLGPATRERIVVGAHYDAFSEYPAADDNASGVAVLIEVARLLARESLPLGVDLVAFSLEEPFAEGAKGTFRTPDGGSAVHATSLRKAGAQVRLMFSLETLVQCHYHDRPRLLRHVERQPQPRPDHRG
;
A
#
# COMPACT_ATOMS: atom_id res chain seq x y z
N MET A 1 22.14 -20.92 -60.08
CA MET A 1 20.79 -20.87 -59.47
C MET A 1 20.77 -21.16 -57.97
N ARG A 2 21.45 -22.20 -57.44
CA ARG A 2 21.41 -22.56 -56.01
C ARG A 2 21.96 -21.50 -55.04
N VAL A 3 23.05 -20.82 -55.40
CA VAL A 3 23.67 -19.78 -54.54
C VAL A 3 22.77 -18.55 -54.41
N ILE A 4 22.15 -18.11 -55.51
CA ILE A 4 21.22 -16.98 -55.53
C ILE A 4 19.99 -17.28 -54.65
N ALA A 5 19.46 -18.50 -54.72
CA ALA A 5 18.34 -18.92 -53.88
C ALA A 5 18.67 -18.89 -52.38
N ALA A 6 19.89 -19.30 -51.99
CA ALA A 6 20.34 -19.26 -50.60
C ALA A 6 20.50 -17.81 -50.08
N SER A 7 21.03 -16.90 -50.91
CA SER A 7 21.16 -15.48 -50.54
C SER A 7 19.81 -14.79 -50.37
N VAL A 8 18.84 -15.08 -51.24
CA VAL A 8 17.47 -14.54 -51.14
C VAL A 8 16.78 -15.06 -49.87
N ALA A 9 16.93 -16.36 -49.56
CA ALA A 9 16.38 -16.93 -48.34
C ALA A 9 16.99 -16.31 -47.06
N GLY A 10 18.31 -16.07 -47.06
CA GLY A 10 18.99 -15.41 -45.94
C GLY A 10 18.53 -13.97 -45.71
N LEU A 11 18.34 -13.20 -46.79
CA LEU A 11 17.81 -11.84 -46.72
C LEU A 11 16.36 -11.80 -46.21
N ALA A 12 15.51 -12.71 -46.68
CA ALA A 12 14.14 -12.82 -46.21
C ALA A 12 14.06 -13.18 -44.71
N PHE A 13 14.95 -14.06 -44.25
CA PHE A 13 15.05 -14.43 -42.83
C PHE A 13 15.50 -13.26 -41.95
N LEU A 14 16.52 -12.52 -42.38
CA LEU A 14 16.97 -11.31 -41.67
C LEU A 14 15.88 -10.24 -41.63
N ALA A 15 15.18 -10.00 -42.74
CA ALA A 15 14.06 -9.07 -42.78
C ALA A 15 12.92 -9.48 -41.83
N ALA A 16 12.59 -10.78 -41.75
CA ALA A 16 11.61 -11.30 -40.80
C ALA A 16 12.06 -11.15 -39.34
N LEU A 17 13.34 -11.38 -39.04
CA LEU A 17 13.94 -11.15 -37.72
C LEU A 17 13.90 -9.67 -37.33
N THR A 18 14.28 -8.78 -38.24
CA THR A 18 14.21 -7.34 -38.02
C THR A 18 12.77 -6.90 -37.85
N TRP A 19 11.84 -7.37 -38.68
CA TRP A 19 10.40 -7.14 -38.51
C TRP A 19 9.91 -7.63 -37.15
N PHE A 20 10.26 -8.83 -36.72
CA PHE A 20 9.85 -9.35 -35.41
C PHE A 20 10.49 -8.62 -34.22
N ALA A 21 11.72 -8.12 -34.38
CA ALA A 21 12.42 -7.36 -33.34
C ALA A 21 11.98 -5.89 -33.28
N THR A 22 11.43 -5.34 -34.36
CA THR A 22 11.02 -3.92 -34.48
C THR A 22 9.52 -3.72 -34.44
N THR A 23 8.73 -4.72 -34.82
CA THR A 23 7.28 -4.75 -34.62
C THR A 23 7.02 -5.50 -33.33
N GLN A 24 6.33 -4.85 -32.38
CA GLN A 24 5.75 -5.58 -31.26
C GLN A 24 4.94 -6.73 -31.86
N PRO A 25 5.29 -8.02 -31.63
CA PRO A 25 4.37 -9.08 -31.98
C PRO A 25 3.08 -8.75 -31.24
N VAL A 26 1.96 -8.74 -31.96
CA VAL A 26 0.66 -8.42 -31.40
C VAL A 26 0.38 -9.48 -30.33
N LEU A 27 0.81 -9.19 -29.09
CA LEU A 27 0.45 -9.97 -27.93
C LEU A 27 -1.08 -10.01 -27.91
N PRO A 28 -1.68 -11.16 -27.52
CA PRO A 28 -3.12 -11.30 -27.52
C PRO A 28 -3.72 -10.05 -26.89
N GLN A 29 -4.63 -9.41 -27.63
CA GLN A 29 -5.39 -8.28 -27.10
C GLN A 29 -6.05 -8.79 -25.83
N PHE A 30 -5.51 -8.40 -24.67
CA PHE A 30 -6.20 -8.59 -23.42
C PHE A 30 -7.54 -7.90 -23.61
N SER A 31 -8.63 -8.66 -23.47
CA SER A 31 -9.96 -8.06 -23.42
C SER A 31 -9.88 -6.94 -22.41
N ARG A 32 -10.13 -5.70 -22.83
CA ARG A 32 -10.18 -4.57 -21.90
C ARG A 32 -11.17 -4.96 -20.82
N SER A 33 -10.71 -5.08 -19.59
CA SER A 33 -11.63 -5.20 -18.47
C SER A 33 -12.47 -3.94 -18.42
N THR A 34 -13.75 -4.09 -18.10
CA THR A 34 -14.58 -2.95 -17.72
C THR A 34 -14.51 -2.90 -16.19
N PRO A 35 -13.64 -2.07 -15.61
CA PRO A 35 -13.53 -2.02 -14.17
C PRO A 35 -14.85 -1.52 -13.58
N PRO A 36 -15.25 -2.06 -12.42
CA PRO A 36 -16.43 -1.54 -11.72
C PRO A 36 -16.21 -0.08 -11.33
N ALA A 37 -17.32 0.67 -11.23
CA ALA A 37 -17.26 2.09 -10.86
C ALA A 37 -16.69 2.26 -9.44
N VAL A 38 -15.73 3.17 -9.33
CA VAL A 38 -15.10 3.61 -8.08
C VAL A 38 -15.67 4.98 -7.72
N ASP A 39 -16.02 5.16 -6.45
CA ASP A 39 -16.51 6.45 -5.93
C ASP A 39 -15.32 7.24 -5.33
N PRO A 40 -14.91 8.38 -5.93
CA PRO A 40 -13.80 9.17 -5.44
C PRO A 40 -14.02 9.74 -4.03
N GLU A 41 -15.27 10.00 -3.63
CA GLU A 41 -15.56 10.55 -2.30
C GLU A 41 -15.29 9.53 -1.20
N ARG A 42 -15.54 8.24 -1.45
CA ARG A 42 -15.17 7.16 -0.51
C ARG A 42 -13.67 7.12 -0.29
N LEU A 43 -12.89 7.16 -1.38
CA LEU A 43 -11.43 7.18 -1.30
C LEU A 43 -10.94 8.39 -0.52
N ARG A 44 -11.46 9.59 -0.83
CA ARG A 44 -11.14 10.84 -0.12
C ARG A 44 -11.42 10.71 1.38
N LEU A 45 -12.57 10.17 1.76
CA LEU A 45 -12.94 9.97 3.17
C LEU A 45 -11.98 9.03 3.90
N HIS A 46 -11.54 7.93 3.28
CA HIS A 46 -10.55 7.03 3.88
C HIS A 46 -9.20 7.73 4.08
N VAL A 47 -8.72 8.46 3.06
CA VAL A 47 -7.47 9.23 3.14
C VAL A 47 -7.55 10.26 4.25
N GLU A 48 -8.60 11.07 4.29
CA GLU A 48 -8.77 12.11 5.31
C GLU A 48 -8.87 11.51 6.71
N THR A 49 -9.61 10.42 6.90
CA THR A 49 -9.74 9.77 8.21
C THR A 49 -8.36 9.32 8.71
N LEU A 50 -7.59 8.62 7.88
CA LEU A 50 -6.26 8.13 8.25
C LEU A 50 -5.25 9.27 8.47
N SER A 51 -5.27 10.28 7.60
CA SER A 51 -4.26 11.34 7.58
C SER A 51 -4.54 12.52 8.51
N THR A 52 -5.78 12.68 8.98
CA THR A 52 -6.17 13.80 9.87
C THR A 52 -6.66 13.33 11.23
N THR A 53 -7.46 12.26 11.30
CA THR A 53 -8.11 11.85 12.55
C THR A 53 -7.23 10.92 13.39
N PHE A 54 -6.37 10.14 12.73
CA PHE A 54 -5.46 9.20 13.37
C PHE A 54 -3.99 9.64 13.34
N MET A 55 -3.69 10.86 12.88
CA MET A 55 -2.32 11.37 12.97
C MET A 55 -1.94 11.73 14.42
N PRO A 56 -0.66 11.61 14.80
CA PRO A 56 0.43 10.96 14.05
C PRO A 56 0.32 9.43 14.08
N ARG A 57 0.67 8.77 12.97
CA ARG A 57 0.66 7.30 12.79
C ARG A 57 2.08 6.71 12.76
N ASP A 58 3.02 7.30 13.48
CA ASP A 58 4.37 6.73 13.60
C ASP A 58 4.45 5.62 14.64
N TRP A 59 5.60 4.95 14.69
CA TRP A 59 5.89 3.87 15.63
C TRP A 59 5.81 4.27 17.12
N ARG A 60 5.77 5.57 17.46
CA ARG A 60 5.77 6.04 18.84
C ARG A 60 4.36 6.16 19.40
N HIS A 61 3.38 6.40 18.53
CA HIS A 61 1.98 6.63 18.88
C HIS A 61 1.13 5.39 18.59
N ILE A 62 1.33 4.34 19.38
CA ILE A 62 0.69 3.03 19.20
C ILE A 62 -0.83 3.15 19.29
N GLU A 63 -1.34 4.02 20.15
CA GLU A 63 -2.77 4.25 20.32
C GLU A 63 -3.42 4.73 19.02
N ASN A 64 -2.69 5.53 18.23
CA ASN A 64 -3.14 6.00 16.92
C ASN A 64 -3.02 4.90 15.84
N LEU A 65 -1.94 4.12 15.86
CA LEU A 65 -1.81 2.93 15.01
C LEU A 65 -2.93 1.92 15.28
N ASP A 66 -3.29 1.69 16.54
CA ASP A 66 -4.38 0.80 16.95
C ASP A 66 -5.74 1.34 16.50
N ARG A 67 -5.97 2.66 16.60
CA ARG A 67 -7.17 3.31 16.05
C ARG A 67 -7.25 3.15 14.54
N ALA A 68 -6.14 3.33 13.82
CA ALA A 68 -6.07 3.13 12.38
C ALA A 68 -6.31 1.65 12.00
N ALA A 69 -5.69 0.70 12.69
CA ALA A 69 -5.90 -0.73 12.48
C ALA A 69 -7.36 -1.14 12.74
N ALA A 70 -7.98 -0.65 13.81
CA ALA A 70 -9.39 -0.90 14.11
C ALA A 70 -10.33 -0.30 13.05
N TYR A 71 -10.00 0.88 12.53
CA TYR A 71 -10.72 1.47 11.40
C TYR A 71 -10.62 0.60 10.15
N ILE A 72 -9.41 0.21 9.76
CA ILE A 72 -9.16 -0.61 8.57
C ILE A 72 -9.86 -1.97 8.70
N SER A 73 -9.73 -2.62 9.86
CA SER A 73 -10.40 -3.88 10.19
C SER A 73 -11.91 -3.78 9.98
N ARG A 74 -12.53 -2.74 10.53
CA ARG A 74 -13.96 -2.47 10.34
C ARG A 74 -14.31 -2.25 8.86
N GLN A 75 -13.54 -1.44 8.13
CA GLN A 75 -13.82 -1.17 6.72
C GLN A 75 -13.69 -2.42 5.84
N LEU A 76 -12.69 -3.26 6.09
CA LEU A 76 -12.53 -4.55 5.40
C LEU A 76 -13.67 -5.52 5.72
N MET A 77 -14.11 -5.57 6.98
CA MET A 77 -15.25 -6.39 7.39
C MET A 77 -16.56 -5.90 6.75
N GLU A 78 -16.80 -4.58 6.75
CA GLU A 78 -17.95 -3.95 6.08
C GLU A 78 -17.93 -4.17 4.56
N ALA A 79 -16.74 -4.28 3.97
CA ALA A 79 -16.56 -4.64 2.57
C ALA A 79 -16.89 -6.12 2.29
N GLY A 80 -17.01 -6.98 3.31
CA GLY A 80 -17.34 -8.40 3.17
C GLY A 80 -16.16 -9.35 3.33
N ALA A 81 -14.98 -8.86 3.75
CA ALA A 81 -13.82 -9.70 3.99
C ALA A 81 -13.88 -10.40 5.35
N THR A 82 -13.31 -11.61 5.43
CA THR A 82 -13.01 -12.25 6.72
C THR A 82 -11.74 -11.63 7.27
N VAL A 83 -11.85 -10.90 8.38
CA VAL A 83 -10.73 -10.13 8.94
C VAL A 83 -10.00 -10.89 10.04
N SER A 84 -8.67 -10.77 10.02
CA SER A 84 -7.78 -11.23 11.08
C SER A 84 -6.70 -10.18 11.37
N GLU A 85 -6.28 -10.10 12.63
CA GLU A 85 -5.17 -9.26 13.05
C GLU A 85 -3.95 -10.13 13.34
N GLN A 86 -2.77 -9.64 12.96
CA GLN A 86 -1.49 -10.28 13.22
C GLN A 86 -0.67 -9.40 14.17
N PRO A 87 -0.83 -9.55 15.50
CA PRO A 87 -0.01 -8.83 16.46
C PRO A 87 1.43 -9.35 16.47
N TYR A 88 2.40 -8.45 16.58
CA TYR A 88 3.83 -8.77 16.68
C TYR A 88 4.60 -7.68 17.42
N GLN A 89 5.81 -8.02 17.89
CA GLN A 89 6.72 -7.11 18.58
C GLN A 89 7.99 -6.91 17.76
N MET A 90 8.55 -5.71 17.79
CA MET A 90 9.86 -5.44 17.19
C MET A 90 10.97 -6.06 18.02
N GLN A 91 11.91 -6.75 17.37
CA GLN A 91 13.05 -7.38 18.02
C GLN A 91 14.19 -6.39 18.26
N ALA A 92 14.42 -5.46 17.31
CA ALA A 92 15.55 -4.54 17.33
C ALA A 92 15.19 -3.21 18.01
N ARG A 93 15.23 -3.18 19.36
CA ARG A 93 15.72 -2.06 20.22
C ARG A 93 15.08 -2.09 21.60
N ASN A 94 15.89 -1.83 22.64
CA ASN A 94 15.47 -1.68 24.04
C ASN A 94 14.42 -0.58 24.26
N GLN A 95 14.29 0.38 23.35
CA GLN A 95 13.31 1.47 23.44
C GLN A 95 11.86 1.05 23.12
N ASN A 96 11.67 -0.14 22.52
CA ASN A 96 10.35 -0.67 22.14
C ASN A 96 9.98 -1.98 22.84
N GLN A 97 10.71 -2.36 23.91
CA GLN A 97 10.38 -3.55 24.68
C GLN A 97 8.94 -3.48 25.21
N GLY A 98 8.15 -4.50 24.88
CA GLY A 98 6.75 -4.63 25.31
C GLY A 98 5.72 -3.94 24.42
N ARG A 99 6.13 -3.24 23.35
CA ARG A 99 5.19 -2.62 22.40
C ARG A 99 4.75 -3.64 21.35
N THR A 100 3.43 -3.76 21.18
CA THR A 100 2.82 -4.64 20.16
C THR A 100 2.25 -3.78 19.04
N TYR A 101 2.59 -4.16 17.81
CA TYR A 101 2.07 -3.62 16.56
C TYR A 101 1.26 -4.71 15.87
N ARG A 102 0.50 -4.36 14.83
CA ARG A 102 -0.36 -5.34 14.15
C ARG A 102 -0.50 -5.09 12.67
N ASN A 103 -0.40 -6.15 11.87
CA ASN A 103 -0.97 -6.11 10.53
C ASN A 103 -2.47 -6.42 10.62
N VAL A 104 -3.24 -5.91 9.66
CA VAL A 104 -4.66 -6.26 9.49
C VAL A 104 -4.83 -6.94 8.14
N THR A 105 -5.43 -8.12 8.11
CA THR A 105 -5.65 -8.88 6.88
C THR A 105 -7.15 -9.14 6.68
N GLY A 106 -7.70 -8.67 5.57
CA GLY A 106 -9.00 -9.07 5.06
C GLY A 106 -8.83 -10.17 4.00
N THR A 107 -9.47 -11.32 4.18
CA THR A 107 -9.45 -12.43 3.21
C THR A 107 -10.76 -12.49 2.44
N LEU A 108 -10.69 -12.58 1.11
CA LEU A 108 -11.82 -12.80 0.20
C LEU A 108 -11.59 -14.05 -0.65
N GLY A 109 -12.68 -14.66 -1.12
CA GLY A 109 -12.63 -15.86 -1.97
C GLY A 109 -12.45 -17.17 -1.18
N PRO A 110 -12.25 -18.30 -1.88
CA PRO A 110 -12.12 -19.61 -1.26
C PRO A 110 -10.81 -19.76 -0.47
N ALA A 111 -10.83 -20.59 0.57
CA ALA A 111 -9.63 -20.96 1.33
C ALA A 111 -8.74 -21.91 0.51
N THR A 112 -7.87 -21.34 -0.32
CA THR A 112 -6.94 -22.06 -1.19
C THR A 112 -5.50 -21.96 -0.69
N ARG A 113 -4.65 -22.91 -1.11
CA ARG A 113 -3.21 -22.86 -0.84
C ARG A 113 -2.52 -21.78 -1.67
N GLU A 114 -3.01 -21.59 -2.90
CA GLU A 114 -2.62 -20.49 -3.78
C GLU A 114 -3.38 -19.21 -3.40
N ARG A 115 -2.69 -18.06 -3.44
CA ARG A 115 -3.33 -16.76 -3.15
C ARG A 115 -2.67 -15.59 -3.85
N ILE A 116 -3.43 -14.51 -3.98
CA ILE A 116 -2.93 -13.18 -4.34
C ILE A 116 -2.89 -12.32 -3.09
N VAL A 117 -1.84 -11.52 -2.93
CA VAL A 117 -1.71 -10.54 -1.85
C VAL A 117 -1.82 -9.14 -2.44
N VAL A 118 -2.63 -8.28 -1.84
CA VAL A 118 -2.66 -6.84 -2.11
C VAL A 118 -2.30 -6.14 -0.82
N GLY A 119 -1.27 -5.32 -0.81
CA GLY A 119 -0.72 -4.74 0.41
C GLY A 119 -0.55 -3.24 0.34
N ALA A 120 -0.77 -2.56 1.47
CA ALA A 120 -0.45 -1.15 1.70
C ALA A 120 0.04 -0.99 3.14
N HIS A 121 0.91 -0.03 3.45
CA HIS A 121 1.24 0.25 4.85
C HIS A 121 0.39 1.39 5.41
N TYR A 122 0.09 1.33 6.70
CA TYR A 122 -0.79 2.29 7.37
C TYR A 122 -0.08 3.09 8.46
N ASP A 123 1.20 2.87 8.70
CA ASP A 123 2.03 3.79 9.47
C ASP A 123 2.40 5.03 8.62
N ALA A 124 3.08 5.96 9.26
CA ALA A 124 3.52 7.22 8.68
C ALA A 124 4.90 7.58 9.21
N PHE A 125 5.71 8.23 8.38
CA PHE A 125 6.94 8.84 8.86
C PHE A 125 6.64 10.00 9.84
N SER A 126 7.10 9.85 11.09
CA SER A 126 7.02 10.90 12.13
C SER A 126 5.62 11.50 12.31
N GLU A 127 5.52 12.82 12.47
CA GLU A 127 4.25 13.50 12.74
C GLU A 127 3.53 13.97 11.46
N TYR A 128 3.96 13.48 10.29
CA TYR A 128 3.37 13.87 9.03
C TYR A 128 1.97 13.26 8.85
N PRO A 129 1.05 13.98 8.18
CA PRO A 129 -0.27 13.46 7.85
C PRO A 129 -0.23 12.18 7.00
N ALA A 130 0.79 12.03 6.15
CA ALA A 130 1.00 10.80 5.39
C ALA A 130 -0.21 10.46 4.50
N ALA A 131 -0.78 11.48 3.84
CA ALA A 131 -1.96 11.37 2.99
C ALA A 131 -1.66 10.57 1.71
N ASP A 132 -0.55 10.87 1.04
CA ASP A 132 -0.09 10.12 -0.13
C ASP A 132 0.69 8.87 0.30
N ASP A 133 1.65 9.02 1.21
CA ASP A 133 2.48 7.96 1.79
C ASP A 133 2.08 7.70 3.25
N ASN A 134 1.21 6.74 3.57
CA ASN A 134 0.50 5.87 2.63
C ASN A 134 -1.00 5.67 2.95
N ALA A 135 -1.67 6.72 3.46
CA ALA A 135 -3.13 6.68 3.59
C ALA A 135 -3.85 6.43 2.25
N SER A 136 -3.24 6.86 1.14
CA SER A 136 -3.75 6.64 -0.22
C SER A 136 -3.78 5.17 -0.61
N GLY A 137 -2.70 4.42 -0.37
CA GLY A 137 -2.63 2.99 -0.64
C GLY A 137 -3.63 2.22 0.20
N VAL A 138 -3.81 2.59 1.48
CA VAL A 138 -4.82 1.97 2.35
C VAL A 138 -6.25 2.28 1.90
N ALA A 139 -6.53 3.50 1.42
CA ALA A 139 -7.83 3.84 0.86
C ALA A 139 -8.16 2.98 -0.38
N VAL A 140 -7.19 2.80 -1.28
CA VAL A 140 -7.35 1.91 -2.44
C VAL A 140 -7.49 0.46 -2.01
N LEU A 141 -6.75 0.01 -0.99
CA LEU A 141 -6.87 -1.35 -0.44
C LEU A 141 -8.31 -1.64 0.04
N ILE A 142 -8.90 -0.71 0.79
CA ILE A 142 -10.29 -0.81 1.29
C ILE A 142 -11.28 -0.84 0.12
N GLU A 143 -11.10 0.02 -0.87
CA GLU A 143 -12.00 0.07 -2.04
C GLU A 143 -11.87 -1.19 -2.91
N VAL A 144 -10.67 -1.72 -3.09
CA VAL A 144 -10.45 -3.01 -3.79
C VAL A 144 -11.16 -4.13 -3.04
N ALA A 145 -11.13 -4.17 -1.70
CA ALA A 145 -11.88 -5.17 -0.94
C ALA A 145 -13.39 -5.12 -1.27
N ARG A 146 -13.97 -3.91 -1.29
CA ARG A 146 -15.39 -3.70 -1.60
C ARG A 146 -15.77 -4.16 -3.00
N LEU A 147 -14.90 -3.91 -3.98
CA LEU A 147 -15.13 -4.31 -5.37
C LEU A 147 -15.02 -5.83 -5.53
N LEU A 148 -13.96 -6.43 -5.00
CA LEU A 148 -13.71 -7.87 -5.12
C LEU A 148 -14.71 -8.73 -4.35
N ALA A 149 -15.29 -8.24 -3.24
CA ALA A 149 -16.29 -8.97 -2.49
C ALA A 149 -17.60 -9.23 -3.27
N ARG A 150 -17.79 -8.54 -4.40
CA ARG A 150 -18.95 -8.71 -5.30
C ARG A 150 -18.68 -9.71 -6.43
N GLU A 151 -17.44 -10.18 -6.54
CA GLU A 151 -16.98 -11.03 -7.62
C GLU A 151 -16.83 -12.48 -7.16
N SER A 152 -16.99 -13.42 -8.09
CA SER A 152 -16.67 -14.82 -7.85
C SER A 152 -15.17 -15.05 -8.06
N LEU A 153 -14.40 -15.04 -6.97
CA LEU A 153 -12.94 -15.19 -7.02
C LEU A 153 -12.53 -16.67 -7.16
N PRO A 154 -11.64 -17.03 -8.10
CA PRO A 154 -11.20 -18.42 -8.30
C PRO A 154 -10.19 -18.89 -7.24
N LEU A 155 -9.62 -17.97 -6.46
CA LEU A 155 -8.61 -18.21 -5.43
C LEU A 155 -8.72 -17.17 -4.32
N GLY A 156 -8.11 -17.45 -3.18
CA GLY A 156 -8.08 -16.53 -2.04
C GLY A 156 -7.27 -15.25 -2.33
N VAL A 157 -7.83 -14.10 -1.98
CA VAL A 157 -7.17 -12.79 -2.05
C VAL A 157 -7.03 -12.23 -0.64
N ASP A 158 -5.79 -11.95 -0.25
CA ASP A 158 -5.45 -11.35 1.04
C ASP A 158 -5.19 -9.85 0.83
N LEU A 159 -6.03 -9.01 1.43
CA LEU A 159 -5.85 -7.56 1.50
C LEU A 159 -5.20 -7.21 2.83
N VAL A 160 -3.93 -6.81 2.80
CA VAL A 160 -3.10 -6.68 4.00
C VAL A 160 -2.66 -5.24 4.22
N ALA A 161 -3.11 -4.65 5.33
CA ALA A 161 -2.58 -3.39 5.82
C ALA A 161 -1.40 -3.68 6.76
N PHE A 162 -0.20 -3.29 6.34
CA PHE A 162 1.04 -3.51 7.08
C PHE A 162 1.32 -2.37 8.06
N SER A 163 1.80 -2.69 9.25
CA SER A 163 2.40 -1.69 10.14
C SER A 163 3.91 -1.62 9.99
N LEU A 164 4.48 -0.48 10.37
CA LEU A 164 5.92 -0.28 10.49
C LEU A 164 6.65 -0.55 9.18
N GLU A 165 6.32 0.16 8.12
CA GLU A 165 7.15 0.27 6.92
C GLU A 165 8.24 1.33 7.14
N GLU A 166 7.84 2.48 7.70
CA GLU A 166 8.55 3.75 7.61
C GLU A 166 9.83 3.80 8.49
N PRO A 167 10.80 4.67 8.15
CA PRO A 167 11.99 4.83 8.94
C PRO A 167 11.68 5.46 10.33
N PHE A 168 12.45 5.12 11.37
CA PHE A 168 12.20 5.67 12.71
C PHE A 168 12.53 7.16 12.86
N ALA A 169 13.45 7.63 12.01
CA ALA A 169 13.96 8.99 11.94
C ALA A 169 14.62 9.22 10.57
N GLU A 170 14.81 10.47 10.19
CA GLU A 170 15.46 10.85 8.93
C GLU A 170 16.90 10.30 8.89
N GLY A 171 17.27 9.68 7.77
CA GLY A 171 18.58 9.03 7.61
C GLY A 171 18.81 7.77 8.47
N ALA A 172 17.83 7.33 9.27
CA ALA A 172 17.91 6.09 10.04
C ALA A 172 17.27 4.93 9.27
N LYS A 173 17.86 3.73 9.41
CA LYS A 173 17.15 2.48 9.06
C LYS A 173 16.05 2.28 10.11
N GLY A 174 14.78 2.46 9.74
CA GLY A 174 13.66 2.03 10.58
C GLY A 174 13.40 0.53 10.44
N THR A 175 12.14 0.17 10.33
CA THR A 175 11.71 -1.20 9.98
C THR A 175 11.77 -1.47 8.49
N PHE A 176 11.96 -0.43 7.65
CA PHE A 176 12.17 -0.58 6.23
C PHE A 176 13.26 -1.61 5.92
N ARG A 177 12.88 -2.68 5.23
CA ARG A 177 13.75 -3.81 4.86
C ARG A 177 14.40 -4.54 6.05
N THR A 178 13.75 -4.54 7.21
CA THR A 178 14.18 -5.35 8.37
C THR A 178 13.16 -6.46 8.68
N PRO A 179 13.55 -7.49 9.45
CA PRO A 179 12.61 -8.52 9.92
C PRO A 179 11.48 -8.00 10.82
N ASP A 180 11.62 -6.78 11.35
CA ASP A 180 10.67 -6.16 12.28
C ASP A 180 9.55 -5.39 11.55
N GLY A 181 9.63 -5.19 10.24
CA GLY A 181 8.57 -4.58 9.46
C GLY A 181 7.38 -5.52 9.27
N GLY A 182 6.16 -4.97 9.26
CA GLY A 182 4.93 -5.76 9.18
C GLY A 182 4.86 -6.65 7.95
N SER A 183 5.33 -6.16 6.80
CA SER A 183 5.40 -6.95 5.57
C SER A 183 6.35 -8.15 5.67
N ALA A 184 7.49 -8.00 6.35
CA ALA A 184 8.45 -9.09 6.57
C ALA A 184 7.91 -10.17 7.53
N VAL A 185 7.22 -9.73 8.60
CA VAL A 185 6.51 -10.61 9.54
C VAL A 185 5.43 -11.41 8.79
N HIS A 186 4.63 -10.73 7.98
CA HIS A 186 3.57 -11.36 7.19
C HIS A 186 4.13 -12.36 6.17
N ALA A 187 5.12 -11.97 5.38
CA ALA A 187 5.76 -12.86 4.40
C ALA A 187 6.38 -14.11 5.06
N THR A 188 6.98 -13.94 6.24
CA THR A 188 7.52 -15.07 7.03
C THR A 188 6.40 -15.99 7.49
N SER A 189 5.25 -15.45 7.90
CA SER A 189 4.09 -16.24 8.32
C SER A 189 3.48 -17.04 7.16
N LEU A 190 3.35 -16.43 5.97
CA LEU A 190 2.88 -17.11 4.77
C LEU A 190 3.81 -18.26 4.36
N ARG A 191 5.13 -18.02 4.41
CA ARG A 191 6.14 -19.06 4.15
C ARG A 191 6.02 -20.23 5.13
N LYS A 192 5.85 -19.96 6.43
CA LYS A 192 5.66 -20.98 7.47
C LYS A 192 4.37 -21.78 7.27
N ALA A 193 3.30 -21.12 6.83
CA ALA A 193 2.02 -21.75 6.51
C ALA A 193 2.05 -22.57 5.21
N GLY A 194 3.14 -22.48 4.42
CA GLY A 194 3.24 -23.15 3.11
C GLY A 194 2.25 -22.58 2.09
N ALA A 195 1.90 -21.29 2.21
CA ALA A 195 1.08 -20.58 1.24
C ALA A 195 1.85 -20.36 -0.06
N GLN A 196 1.16 -20.48 -1.20
CA GLN A 196 1.70 -20.26 -2.53
C GLN A 196 1.22 -18.91 -3.05
N VAL A 197 2.02 -17.86 -2.82
CA VAL A 197 1.69 -16.52 -3.32
C VAL A 197 1.98 -16.46 -4.81
N ARG A 198 0.93 -16.34 -5.63
CA ARG A 198 1.06 -16.24 -7.09
C ARG A 198 1.47 -14.84 -7.54
N LEU A 199 0.99 -13.83 -6.82
CA LEU A 199 1.21 -12.43 -7.14
C LEU A 199 1.06 -11.60 -5.87
N MET A 200 1.85 -10.54 -5.76
CA MET A 200 1.68 -9.51 -4.74
C MET A 200 1.63 -8.13 -5.41
N PHE A 201 0.59 -7.36 -5.12
CA PHE A 201 0.49 -5.94 -5.47
C PHE A 201 0.84 -5.10 -4.25
N SER A 202 1.83 -4.21 -4.39
CA SER A 202 2.15 -3.20 -3.39
C SER A 202 1.51 -1.87 -3.81
N LEU A 203 0.62 -1.35 -2.98
CA LEU A 203 -0.06 -0.08 -3.17
C LEU A 203 0.71 0.98 -2.39
N GLU A 204 1.41 1.85 -3.11
CA GLU A 204 2.28 2.88 -2.54
C GLU A 204 2.15 4.19 -3.31
N THR A 205 2.03 5.31 -2.60
CA THR A 205 1.99 6.67 -3.17
C THR A 205 1.04 6.80 -4.38
N LEU A 206 -0.26 6.56 -4.17
CA LEU A 206 -1.26 6.46 -5.24
C LEU A 206 -2.04 7.74 -5.52
N VAL A 207 -1.79 8.84 -4.79
CA VAL A 207 -2.46 10.12 -5.03
C VAL A 207 -1.46 11.25 -5.20
N GLN A 208 -1.51 11.89 -6.36
CA GLN A 208 -0.84 13.17 -6.51
C GLN A 208 -1.71 14.26 -5.88
N CYS A 209 -1.37 14.67 -4.65
CA CYS A 209 -1.99 15.81 -4.00
C CYS A 209 -1.75 17.08 -4.84
N HIS A 210 -2.75 17.52 -5.61
CA HIS A 210 -2.70 18.85 -6.23
C HIS A 210 -2.74 19.91 -5.13
N TYR A 211 -1.61 20.58 -4.90
CA TYR A 211 -1.48 21.71 -3.98
C TYR A 211 -2.17 22.96 -4.57
N HIS A 212 -3.46 22.89 -4.86
CA HIS A 212 -4.20 24.01 -5.46
C HIS A 212 -5.13 24.74 -4.50
N ASP A 213 -5.53 24.12 -3.39
CA ASP A 213 -6.40 24.75 -2.41
C ASP A 213 -5.75 24.79 -1.02
N ARG A 214 -5.24 25.97 -0.65
CA ARG A 214 -5.01 26.29 0.76
C ARG A 214 -6.39 26.43 1.44
N PRO A 215 -6.77 25.61 2.44
CA PRO A 215 -7.79 26.03 3.38
C PRO A 215 -7.22 27.20 4.18
N ARG A 216 -8.07 28.19 4.48
CA ARG A 216 -7.78 29.40 5.28
C ARG A 216 -7.27 29.13 6.72
N LEU A 217 -6.88 27.91 7.08
CA LEU A 217 -6.52 27.52 8.45
C LEU A 217 -5.17 28.06 8.95
N LEU A 218 -4.23 28.45 8.07
CA LEU A 218 -2.94 29.00 8.51
C LEU A 218 -2.97 30.48 8.91
N ARG A 219 -4.09 31.21 8.71
CA ARG A 219 -4.17 32.62 9.13
C ARG A 219 -4.43 32.83 10.62
N HIS A 220 -4.81 31.79 11.37
CA HIS A 220 -5.10 31.92 12.81
C HIS A 220 -3.87 31.72 13.71
N VAL A 221 -2.80 31.09 13.21
CA VAL A 221 -1.59 30.86 14.01
C VAL A 221 -0.61 32.04 13.94
N GLU A 222 -0.67 32.87 12.89
CA GLU A 222 0.20 34.06 12.73
C GLU A 222 -0.27 35.32 13.48
N ARG A 223 -1.41 35.29 14.20
CA ARG A 223 -1.96 36.45 14.93
C ARG A 223 -2.01 36.30 16.45
N GLN A 224 -1.10 35.53 17.03
CA GLN A 224 -0.84 35.64 18.47
C GLN A 224 0.29 36.65 18.67
N PRO A 225 0.04 37.85 19.24
CA PRO A 225 1.12 38.78 19.56
C PRO A 225 2.02 38.15 20.63
N GLN A 226 3.30 38.00 20.31
CA GLN A 226 4.31 37.60 21.28
C GLN A 226 4.31 38.61 22.45
N PRO A 227 4.27 38.16 23.72
CA PRO A 227 4.42 39.06 24.85
C PRO A 227 5.82 39.69 24.83
N ARG A 228 5.88 41.02 24.89
CA ARG A 228 7.15 41.74 25.02
C ARG A 228 7.79 41.40 26.36
N PRO A 229 9.11 41.21 26.44
CA PRO A 229 9.79 41.09 27.72
C PRO A 229 9.66 42.42 28.46
N ASP A 230 9.16 42.36 29.69
CA ASP A 230 9.17 43.48 30.63
C ASP A 230 10.61 43.67 31.12
N HIS A 231 11.24 44.77 30.69
CA HIS A 231 12.48 45.24 31.28
C HIS A 231 12.17 46.35 32.28
N ARG A 232 11.66 45.98 33.45
CA ARG A 232 11.73 46.77 34.69
C ARG A 232 11.77 45.86 35.92
N GLY A 233 12.85 45.96 36.69
CA GLY A 233 13.05 45.31 37.98
C GLY A 233 14.48 44.85 38.16
#